data_AF-A0A453N4D9-F1
#
_entry.id   AF-A0A453N4D9-F1
#
_cell.length_a   1.000
_cell.length_b   1.000
_cell.length_c   1.000
_cell.angle_alpha   90.00
_cell.angle_beta   90.00
_cell.angle_gamma   90.00
#
_symmetry.space_group_name_H-M   'P 1'
#
loop_
_entity.id
_entity.type
_entity.pdbx_description
1 polymer ?
#
loop_
_entity_poly.entity_id
_entity_poly.type
_entity_poly.pdbx_seq_one_letter_code
_entity_poly.pdbx_strand_id
1 'polypeptide(L)'
;VPIDTCIVGTQDSAFLQQASYITGGVYMKPQELSGLFQYLAAVFATDLHSRTFLRLPKTLGVDFRASCFCHKKTIDMGYVCSVCLSIFCKYHKKCSTCGSEFSRVSMPDLNSLPDQRQ
;
A
#
# COMPACT_ATOMS: atom_id res chain seq x y z
N VAL A 1 -13.20 13.70 -0.24
CA VAL A 1 -12.63 14.48 -1.36
C VAL A 1 -11.56 13.62 -2.01
N PRO A 2 -11.59 13.40 -3.34
CA PRO A 2 -10.59 12.57 -4.03
C PRO A 2 -9.19 13.17 -3.96
N ILE A 3 -8.17 12.32 -3.87
CA ILE A 3 -6.76 12.69 -4.00
C ILE A 3 -6.21 12.02 -5.26
N ASP A 4 -5.80 12.82 -6.24
CA ASP A 4 -5.19 12.31 -7.46
C ASP A 4 -3.67 12.42 -7.40
N THR A 5 -2.99 11.42 -7.96
CA THR A 5 -1.53 11.37 -8.01
C THR A 5 -1.07 11.27 -9.46
N CYS A 6 -0.22 12.21 -9.87
CA CYS A 6 0.55 12.14 -11.11
C CYS A 6 2.02 11.83 -10.78
N ILE A 7 2.54 10.70 -11.26
CA ILE A 7 3.93 10.32 -11.06
C ILE A 7 4.76 10.75 -12.27
N VAL A 8 5.67 11.70 -12.05
CA VAL A 8 6.65 12.16 -13.07
C VAL A 8 7.96 11.35 -12.97
N GLY A 9 8.21 10.69 -11.85
CA GLY A 9 9.41 9.88 -11.61
C GLY A 9 9.37 8.50 -12.29
N THR A 10 10.51 7.81 -12.25
CA THR A 10 10.67 6.47 -12.82
C THR A 10 10.01 5.38 -11.99
N GLN A 11 9.86 5.60 -10.68
CA GLN A 11 9.36 4.62 -9.74
C GLN A 11 7.93 4.92 -9.30
N ASP A 12 7.16 3.86 -9.15
CA ASP A 12 5.83 3.90 -8.57
C ASP A 12 5.91 4.00 -7.03
N SER A 13 4.84 4.50 -6.43
CA SER A 13 4.70 4.65 -4.98
C SER A 13 3.45 3.95 -4.51
N ALA A 14 3.62 2.82 -3.82
CA ALA A 14 2.51 2.05 -3.27
C ALA A 14 1.64 2.90 -2.31
N PHE A 15 2.26 3.76 -1.51
CA PHE A 15 1.54 4.67 -0.61
C PHE A 15 0.61 5.64 -1.36
N LEU A 16 1.10 6.23 -2.46
CA LEU A 16 0.29 7.17 -3.23
C LEU A 16 -0.77 6.44 -4.06
N GLN A 17 -0.50 5.22 -4.53
CA GLN A 17 -1.52 4.36 -5.15
C GLN A 17 -2.65 4.06 -4.17
N GLN A 18 -2.30 3.66 -2.94
CA GLN A 18 -3.27 3.41 -1.87
C GLN A 18 -4.06 4.67 -1.52
N ALA A 19 -3.40 5.83 -1.37
CA ALA A 19 -4.07 7.08 -1.04
C ALA A 19 -5.09 7.49 -2.11
N SER A 20 -4.70 7.43 -3.39
CA SER A 20 -5.62 7.72 -4.50
C SER A 20 -6.76 6.71 -4.55
N TYR A 21 -6.49 5.42 -4.37
CA TYR A 21 -7.54 4.39 -4.35
C TYR A 21 -8.53 4.59 -3.21
N ILE A 22 -8.06 4.76 -1.96
CA ILE A 22 -8.91 4.91 -0.77
C ILE A 22 -9.83 6.13 -0.90
N THR A 23 -9.33 7.21 -1.50
CA THR A 23 -10.10 8.45 -1.68
C THR A 23 -10.96 8.48 -2.95
N GLY A 24 -10.91 7.42 -3.77
CA GLY A 24 -11.60 7.36 -5.06
C GLY A 24 -11.05 8.32 -6.12
N GLY A 25 -9.79 8.71 -5.98
CA GLY A 25 -9.05 9.50 -6.97
C GLY A 25 -8.34 8.66 -8.03
N VAL A 26 -7.56 9.33 -8.87
CA VAL A 26 -6.82 8.75 -9.99
C VAL A 26 -5.34 8.64 -9.64
N TYR A 27 -4.75 7.49 -9.89
CA TYR A 27 -3.29 7.30 -9.90
C TYR A 27 -2.83 7.13 -11.35
N MET A 28 -1.95 8.01 -11.83
CA MET A 28 -1.44 7.97 -13.19
C MET A 28 0.06 8.21 -13.25
N LYS A 29 0.72 7.46 -14.13
CA LYS A 29 2.09 7.69 -14.57
C LYS A 29 2.07 7.97 -16.08
N PRO A 30 2.28 9.22 -16.52
CA PRO A 30 2.35 9.56 -17.93
C PRO A 30 3.43 8.74 -18.64
N GLN A 31 3.08 8.13 -19.78
CA GLN A 31 4.06 7.37 -20.58
C GLN A 31 5.08 8.27 -21.27
N GLU A 32 4.64 9.47 -21.65
CA GLU A 32 5.42 10.46 -22.38
C GLU A 32 5.29 11.81 -21.68
N LEU A 33 6.42 12.36 -21.25
CA LEU A 33 6.46 13.59 -20.45
C LEU A 33 6.30 14.85 -21.30
N SER A 34 6.61 14.81 -22.60
CA SER A 34 6.32 15.94 -23.50
C SER A 34 4.82 16.26 -23.58
N GLY A 35 3.96 15.28 -23.33
CA GLY A 35 2.51 15.43 -23.23
C GLY A 35 1.97 15.75 -21.83
N LEU A 36 2.83 16.05 -20.84
CA LEU A 36 2.41 16.18 -19.43
C LEU A 36 1.26 17.17 -19.22
N PHE A 37 1.29 18.32 -19.91
CA PHE A 37 0.22 19.31 -19.82
C PHE A 37 -1.14 18.74 -20.20
N GLN A 38 -1.20 17.92 -21.26
CA GLN A 38 -2.44 17.29 -21.70
C GLN A 38 -3.00 16.35 -20.61
N TYR A 39 -2.14 15.56 -19.96
CA TYR A 39 -2.56 14.71 -18.85
C TYR A 39 -3.10 15.52 -17.68
N LEU A 40 -2.37 16.57 -17.26
CA LEU A 40 -2.77 17.44 -16.16
C LEU A 40 -4.12 18.13 -16.44
N ALA A 41 -4.29 18.69 -17.63
CA ALA A 41 -5.54 19.36 -18.02
C ALA A 41 -6.72 18.39 -18.12
N ALA A 42 -6.53 17.22 -18.74
CA ALA A 42 -7.64 16.30 -18.99
C ALA A 42 -8.10 15.53 -17.75
N VAL A 43 -7.18 15.22 -16.82
CA VAL A 43 -7.46 14.32 -15.68
C VAL A 43 -7.47 15.06 -14.34
N PHE A 44 -6.52 15.97 -14.13
CA PHE A 44 -6.24 16.55 -12.81
C PHE A 44 -6.86 17.94 -12.59
N ALA A 45 -7.26 18.65 -13.65
CA ALA A 45 -7.89 19.97 -13.55
C ALA A 45 -9.43 19.93 -13.44
N THR A 46 -10.03 18.74 -13.58
CA THR A 46 -11.49 18.58 -13.60
C THR A 46 -12.08 18.66 -12.18
N ASP A 47 -13.15 19.43 -12.02
CA ASP A 47 -13.85 19.55 -10.74
C ASP A 47 -14.66 18.28 -10.40
N LEU A 48 -15.07 18.15 -9.13
CA LEU A 48 -15.73 16.96 -8.62
C LEU A 48 -17.03 16.62 -9.35
N HIS A 49 -17.81 17.61 -9.79
CA HIS A 49 -19.06 17.37 -10.48
C HIS A 49 -18.81 16.88 -11.91
N SER A 50 -17.97 17.58 -12.67
CA SER A 50 -17.65 17.22 -14.05
C SER A 50 -17.05 15.81 -14.17
N ARG A 51 -16.28 15.37 -13.17
CA ARG A 51 -15.70 14.02 -13.10
C ARG A 51 -16.70 12.88 -13.20
N THR A 52 -17.94 13.10 -12.75
CA THR A 52 -18.99 12.06 -12.81
C THR A 52 -19.45 11.76 -14.24
N PHE A 53 -19.20 12.68 -15.17
CA PHE A 53 -19.55 12.54 -16.59
C PHE A 53 -18.36 12.12 -17.47
N LEU A 54 -17.13 12.20 -16.93
CA LEU A 54 -15.91 11.88 -17.65
C LEU A 54 -15.50 10.43 -17.39
N ARG A 55 -15.07 9.74 -18.45
CA ARG A 55 -14.41 8.44 -18.31
C ARG A 55 -12.95 8.65 -17.93
N LEU A 56 -12.70 8.79 -16.63
CA LEU A 56 -11.34 8.87 -16.11
C LEU A 56 -10.64 7.51 -16.17
N PRO A 57 -9.29 7.51 -16.24
CA PRO A 57 -8.49 6.30 -16.14
C PRO A 57 -8.79 5.55 -14.84
N LYS A 58 -9.05 4.24 -14.97
CA LYS A 58 -9.30 3.40 -13.80
C LYS A 58 -7.99 3.11 -13.09
N THR A 59 -8.03 3.19 -11.76
CA THR A 59 -6.94 2.69 -10.92
C THR A 59 -6.85 1.18 -11.09
N LEU A 60 -5.68 0.70 -11.50
CA LEU A 60 -5.38 -0.74 -11.51
C LEU A 60 -5.21 -1.23 -10.06
N GLY A 61 -5.29 -2.55 -9.86
CA GLY A 61 -5.26 -3.17 -8.53
C GLY A 61 -4.10 -2.66 -7.67
N VAL A 62 -4.40 -2.25 -6.45
CA VAL A 62 -3.43 -1.71 -5.48
C VAL A 62 -3.05 -2.79 -4.48
N ASP A 63 -1.76 -2.87 -4.17
CA ASP A 63 -1.24 -3.78 -3.14
C ASP A 63 -1.41 -3.18 -1.74
N PHE A 64 -2.23 -3.81 -0.89
CA PHE A 64 -2.50 -3.40 0.49
C PHE A 64 -1.71 -4.19 1.53
N ARG A 65 -0.80 -5.07 1.09
CA ARG A 65 0.00 -5.87 2.02
C ARG A 65 0.87 -4.97 2.89
N ALA A 66 1.01 -5.38 4.15
CA ALA A 66 1.82 -4.67 5.11
C ALA A 66 3.31 -4.74 4.75
N SER A 67 4.03 -3.65 4.97
CA SER A 67 5.49 -3.66 4.97
C SER A 67 6.01 -3.85 6.39
N CYS A 68 6.89 -4.82 6.57
CA CYS A 68 7.45 -5.11 7.88
C CYS A 68 8.37 -3.97 8.37
N PHE A 69 8.32 -3.65 9.67
CA PHE A 69 9.16 -2.59 10.25
C PHE A 69 10.65 -2.97 10.30
N CYS A 70 10.96 -4.27 10.36
CA CYS A 70 12.31 -4.86 10.35
C CYS A 70 13.09 -4.52 9.06
N HIS A 71 12.57 -4.92 7.90
CA HIS A 71 13.31 -4.84 6.62
C HIS A 71 12.68 -3.90 5.59
N LYS A 72 11.51 -3.31 5.90
CA LYS A 72 10.73 -2.47 4.97
C LYS A 72 10.32 -3.20 3.69
N LYS A 73 10.17 -4.53 3.78
CA LYS A 73 9.68 -5.39 2.71
C LYS A 73 8.22 -5.73 2.94
N THR A 74 7.46 -5.80 1.85
CA THR A 74 6.09 -6.29 1.84
C THR A 74 6.04 -7.74 2.28
N ILE A 75 5.09 -8.09 3.14
CA ILE A 75 4.90 -9.44 3.68
C ILE A 75 3.43 -9.85 3.59
N ASP A 76 3.19 -11.15 3.43
CA ASP A 76 1.85 -11.73 3.39
C ASP A 76 1.39 -12.19 4.79
N MET A 77 2.31 -12.80 5.55
CA MET A 77 2.11 -13.14 6.97
C MET A 77 3.19 -12.51 7.84
N GLY A 78 2.82 -12.14 9.07
CA GLY A 78 3.72 -11.52 10.02
C GLY A 78 3.21 -11.52 11.45
N TYR A 79 4.03 -10.96 12.34
CA TYR A 79 3.76 -10.84 13.77
C TYR A 79 3.43 -9.40 14.10
N VAL A 80 2.32 -9.16 14.80
CA VAL A 80 1.86 -7.81 15.15
C VAL A 80 2.09 -7.55 16.63
N CYS A 81 2.63 -6.39 16.98
CA CYS A 81 2.71 -5.95 18.36
C CYS A 81 1.36 -5.48 18.87
N SER A 82 0.84 -6.11 19.91
CA SER A 82 -0.44 -5.74 20.53
C SER A 82 -0.43 -4.37 21.22
N VAL A 83 0.76 -3.80 21.49
CA VAL A 83 0.90 -2.50 22.15
C VAL A 83 0.93 -1.35 21.14
N CYS A 84 1.79 -1.43 20.11
CA CYS A 84 2.00 -0.33 19.17
C CYS A 84 1.60 -0.64 17.72
N LEU A 85 1.03 -1.83 17.47
CA LEU A 85 0.60 -2.30 16.15
C LEU A 85 1.69 -2.40 15.09
N SER A 86 2.97 -2.30 15.48
CA SER A 86 4.09 -2.54 14.57
C SER A 86 4.11 -3.98 14.08
N ILE A 87 4.35 -4.15 12.79
CA ILE A 87 4.29 -5.44 12.09
C ILE A 87 5.72 -5.93 11.77
N PHE A 88 6.00 -7.19 12.05
CA PHE A 88 7.31 -7.82 11.88
C PHE A 88 7.25 -9.06 10.99
N CYS A 89 8.30 -9.23 10.21
CA CYS A 89 8.52 -10.35 9.28
C CYS A 89 8.87 -11.67 9.97
N LYS A 90 9.34 -11.61 11.22
CA LYS A 90 9.79 -12.76 12.03
C LYS A 90 9.44 -12.49 13.48
N TYR A 91 9.35 -13.57 14.27
CA TYR A 91 9.18 -13.44 15.71
C TYR A 91 10.43 -12.82 16.34
N HIS A 92 10.22 -11.90 17.27
CA HIS A 92 11.25 -11.34 18.15
C HIS A 92 10.78 -11.51 19.60
N LYS A 93 11.71 -11.46 20.58
CA LYS A 93 11.32 -11.49 22.01
C LYS A 93 10.83 -10.15 22.53
N LYS A 94 11.25 -9.06 21.88
CA LYS A 94 10.95 -7.67 22.25
C LYS A 94 10.60 -6.88 20.99
N CYS A 95 9.62 -5.99 21.07
CA CYS A 95 9.27 -5.08 19.99
C CYS A 95 10.39 -4.05 19.79
N SER A 96 10.96 -3.97 18.58
CA SER A 96 11.99 -2.97 18.29
C SER A 96 11.47 -1.54 18.18
N THR A 97 10.15 -1.34 18.08
CA THR A 97 9.53 -0.01 18.00
C THR A 97 9.24 0.58 19.38
N CYS A 98 8.56 -0.16 20.27
CA CYS A 98 8.12 0.35 21.58
C CYS A 98 8.78 -0.34 22.78
N GLY A 99 9.56 -1.41 22.55
CA GLY A 99 10.25 -2.13 23.62
C GLY A 99 9.39 -3.09 24.43
N SER A 100 8.11 -3.32 24.11
CA SER A 100 7.29 -4.32 24.81
C SER A 100 7.85 -5.74 24.61
N GLU A 101 7.83 -6.57 25.66
CA GLU A 101 8.15 -7.99 25.52
C GLU A 101 6.96 -8.75 24.91
N PHE A 102 7.25 -9.64 23.97
CA PHE A 102 6.23 -10.51 23.41
C PHE A 102 6.05 -11.70 24.35
N SER A 103 4.92 -11.74 25.06
CA SER A 103 4.58 -12.87 25.90
C SER A 103 4.49 -14.13 25.04
N ARG A 104 5.22 -15.18 25.42
CA ARG A 104 5.07 -16.52 24.85
C ARG A 104 3.69 -17.06 25.23
N VAL A 105 2.67 -16.69 24.47
CA VAL A 105 1.54 -17.59 24.32
C VAL A 105 2.08 -18.70 23.44
N SER A 106 2.11 -19.92 23.96
CA SER A 106 2.45 -21.13 23.22
C SER A 106 1.46 -21.29 22.06
N MET A 107 1.69 -20.57 20.96
CA MET A 107 1.13 -20.91 19.67
C MET A 107 1.77 -22.23 19.27
N PRO A 108 1.01 -23.33 19.09
CA PRO A 108 1.57 -24.54 18.52
C PRO A 108 2.20 -24.18 17.18
N ASP A 109 3.41 -24.68 16.94
CA ASP A 109 4.23 -24.40 15.76
C ASP A 109 3.40 -24.54 14.48
N LEU A 110 2.96 -23.42 13.90
CA LEU A 110 2.33 -23.37 12.57
C LEU A 110 3.35 -23.69 11.45
N ASN A 111 4.60 -23.97 11.82
CA ASN A 111 5.62 -24.54 10.94
C ASN A 111 5.52 -26.09 10.83
N SER A 112 4.56 -26.73 11.50
CA SER A 112 4.35 -28.19 11.45
C SER A 112 3.17 -28.65 10.57
N LEU A 113 2.45 -27.72 9.92
CA LEU A 113 1.42 -28.09 8.94
C LEU A 113 2.08 -28.32 7.57
N PRO A 114 2.01 -29.54 7.01
CA PRO A 114 2.55 -29.80 5.68
C PRO A 114 1.79 -28.98 4.64
N ASP A 115 2.52 -28.47 3.64
CA ASP A 115 2.00 -27.84 2.43
C ASP A 115 1.15 -28.86 1.65
N GLN A 116 -0.13 -28.99 2.00
CA GLN A 116 -1.09 -29.69 1.16
C GLN A 116 -1.62 -28.74 0.09
N ARG A 117 -0.76 -28.47 -0.89
CA ARG A 117 -1.18 -28.17 -2.25
C ARG A 117 -1.13 -29.47 -3.06
N GLN A 118 -2.27 -30.15 -3.13
CA GLN A 118 -2.66 -30.99 -4.25
C GLN A 118 -3.90 -30.36 -4.89
#